data_AF-A0A9Q1HK75-F1
#
_entry.id   AF-A0A9Q1HK75-F1
#
_cell.length_a   1.000
_cell.length_b   1.000
_cell.length_c   1.000
_cell.angle_alpha   90.00
_cell.angle_beta   90.00
_cell.angle_gamma   90.00
#
_symmetry.space_group_name_H-M   'P 1'
#
loop_
_entity.id
_entity.type
_entity.pdbx_description
1 polymer ?
#
loop_
_entity_poly.entity_id
_entity_poly.type
_entity_poly.pdbx_seq_one_letter_code
_entity_poly.pdbx_strand_id
1 'polypeptide(L)'
;MDVTNIYLPHTDYRPKINGFVKSKWQELWDSFPENKLYQVKPRAGTRGHRSPSKRRDDIVLTRAHIAHTYLTHAYLLHGDERPYCIPCDCAVTVSHILVDCHEYSHIRQKYYAVPDLKTLFERTDSSLILGFLKESKLYRKF
;
A
#
# COMPACT_ATOMS: atom_id res chain seq x y z
N MET A 1 33.21 8.36 -37.86
CA MET A 1 32.51 7.29 -37.14
C MET A 1 32.09 6.27 -38.18
N ASP A 2 32.78 5.13 -38.24
CA ASP A 2 32.47 4.08 -39.21
C ASP A 2 31.15 3.40 -38.82
N VAL A 3 30.18 3.46 -39.72
CA VAL A 3 28.90 2.76 -39.56
C VAL A 3 29.13 1.30 -39.92
N THR A 4 29.29 0.45 -38.90
CA THR A 4 29.39 -0.99 -39.10
C THR A 4 28.03 -1.56 -39.51
N ASN A 5 27.97 -2.28 -40.63
CA ASN A 5 26.77 -2.94 -41.14
C ASN A 5 26.48 -4.24 -40.36
N ILE A 6 26.27 -4.10 -39.04
CA ILE A 6 25.93 -5.20 -38.15
C ILE A 6 24.41 -5.21 -37.98
N TYR A 7 23.79 -6.35 -38.27
CA TYR A 7 22.36 -6.55 -38.03
C TYR A 7 22.06 -6.48 -36.53
N LEU A 8 21.47 -5.37 -36.09
CA LEU A 8 21.01 -5.19 -34.72
C LEU A 8 19.65 -5.88 -34.56
N PRO A 9 19.54 -6.91 -33.71
CA PRO A 9 18.26 -7.56 -33.49
C PRO A 9 17.30 -6.57 -32.79
N HIS A 10 16.05 -6.54 -33.25
CA HIS A 10 15.03 -5.63 -32.71
C HIS A 10 14.84 -5.76 -31.18
N THR A 11 15.24 -6.90 -30.59
CA THR A 11 15.22 -7.16 -29.15
C THR A 11 16.07 -6.18 -28.35
N ASP A 12 17.15 -5.66 -28.92
CA ASP A 12 18.09 -4.76 -28.24
C ASP A 12 17.47 -3.40 -27.93
N TYR A 13 16.41 -3.03 -28.63
CA TYR A 13 15.64 -1.83 -28.35
C TYR A 13 14.63 -2.02 -27.21
N ARG A 14 14.25 -3.26 -26.86
CA ARG A 14 13.24 -3.54 -25.84
C ARG A 14 13.58 -2.93 -24.48
N PRO A 15 14.82 -3.01 -23.94
CA PRO A 15 15.15 -2.37 -22.67
C PRO A 15 14.95 -0.85 -22.69
N LYS A 16 15.34 -0.18 -23.77
CA LYS A 16 15.17 1.28 -23.93
C LYS A 16 13.69 1.66 -24.00
N ILE A 17 12.90 0.94 -24.81
CA ILE A 17 11.46 1.16 -24.93
C ILE A 17 10.77 0.92 -23.58
N ASN A 18 11.08 -0.18 -22.91
CA ASN A 18 10.52 -0.49 -21.58
C ASN A 18 10.91 0.56 -20.53
N GLY A 19 12.14 1.07 -20.58
CA GLY A 19 12.60 2.16 -19.72
C GLY A 19 11.77 3.43 -19.93
N PHE A 20 11.56 3.84 -21.19
CA PHE A 20 10.75 5.00 -21.54
C PHE A 20 9.27 4.84 -21.14
N VAL A 21 8.67 3.68 -21.40
CA VAL A 21 7.27 3.41 -21.00
C VAL A 21 7.13 3.47 -19.47
N LYS A 22 8.09 2.89 -18.72
CA LYS A 22 8.10 2.96 -17.26
C LYS A 22 8.26 4.39 -16.74
N SER A 23 9.12 5.21 -17.37
CA SER A 23 9.28 6.61 -16.96
C SER A 23 8.00 7.41 -17.20
N LYS A 24 7.35 7.24 -18.35
CA LYS A 24 6.06 7.88 -18.64
C LYS A 24 4.97 7.45 -17.67
N TRP A 25 4.95 6.17 -17.29
CA TRP A 25 4.01 5.70 -16.28
C TRP A 25 4.30 6.30 -14.89
N GLN A 26 5.57 6.42 -14.51
CA GLN A 26 5.97 7.06 -13.26
C GLN A 26 5.59 8.55 -13.25
N GLU A 27 5.85 9.29 -14.34
CA GLU A 27 5.45 10.70 -14.49
C GLU A 27 3.93 10.86 -14.30
N LEU A 28 3.12 10.00 -14.92
CA LEU A 28 1.67 10.00 -14.71
C LEU A 28 1.31 9.67 -13.26
N TRP A 29 1.99 8.71 -12.64
CA TRP A 29 1.73 8.33 -11.25
C TRP A 29 2.03 9.47 -10.27
N ASP A 30 3.14 10.19 -10.49
CA ASP A 30 3.55 11.35 -9.69
C ASP A 30 2.60 12.56 -9.85
N SER A 31 1.80 12.61 -10.93
CA SER A 31 0.78 13.65 -11.11
C SER A 31 -0.46 13.48 -10.22
N PHE A 32 -0.58 12.35 -9.48
CA PHE A 32 -1.70 12.09 -8.56
C PHE A 32 -1.24 11.87 -7.11
N PRO A 33 -0.61 12.88 -6.47
CA PRO A 33 -0.08 12.74 -5.10
C PRO A 33 -1.17 12.47 -4.05
N GLU A 34 -2.40 12.95 -4.29
CA GLU A 34 -3.56 12.75 -3.40
C GLU A 34 -4.13 11.33 -3.44
N ASN A 35 -3.64 10.47 -4.32
CA ASN A 35 -4.10 9.09 -4.39
C ASN A 35 -3.67 8.31 -3.14
N LYS A 36 -4.62 7.68 -2.43
CA LYS A 36 -4.36 6.88 -1.22
C LYS A 36 -3.27 5.82 -1.41
N LEU A 37 -3.20 5.20 -2.60
CA LEU A 37 -2.18 4.18 -2.90
C LEU A 37 -0.81 4.81 -3.20
N TYR A 38 -0.76 6.06 -3.66
CA TYR A 38 0.51 6.79 -3.88
C TYR A 38 1.28 6.97 -2.58
N GLN A 39 0.58 7.28 -1.49
CA GLN A 39 1.16 7.42 -0.15
C GLN A 39 1.87 6.15 0.32
N VAL A 40 1.38 4.98 -0.09
CA VAL A 40 1.98 3.68 0.25
C VAL A 40 3.04 3.27 -0.78
N LYS A 41 2.79 3.54 -2.06
CA LYS A 41 3.60 3.08 -3.18
C LYS A 41 3.84 4.22 -4.18
N PRO A 42 4.87 5.05 -3.94
CA PRO A 42 5.20 6.14 -4.86
C PRO A 42 5.88 5.66 -6.14
N ARG A 43 6.42 4.43 -6.17
CA ARG A 43 7.04 3.86 -7.39
C ARG A 43 6.08 2.95 -8.15
N ALA A 44 5.78 3.28 -9.40
CA ALA A 44 4.95 2.46 -10.27
C ALA A 44 5.59 1.08 -10.54
N GLY A 45 4.77 0.04 -10.58
CA GLY A 45 5.22 -1.31 -10.99
C GLY A 45 5.92 -2.19 -9.94
N THR A 46 6.26 -1.71 -8.74
CA THR A 46 6.87 -2.56 -7.69
C THR A 46 5.83 -3.35 -6.88
N ARG A 47 5.98 -4.67 -6.69
CA ARG A 47 5.23 -5.37 -5.63
C ARG A 47 6.09 -5.33 -4.37
N GLY A 48 5.61 -4.63 -3.34
CA GLY A 48 6.41 -4.33 -2.14
C GLY A 48 6.54 -5.48 -1.15
N HIS A 49 5.63 -6.46 -1.18
CA HIS A 49 5.61 -7.53 -0.17
C HIS A 49 5.47 -8.92 -0.80
N ARG A 50 6.05 -9.93 -0.13
CA ARG A 50 5.88 -11.35 -0.49
C ARG A 50 4.51 -11.82 0.02
N SER A 51 3.69 -12.38 -0.86
CA SER A 51 2.41 -12.95 -0.45
C SER A 51 2.60 -14.01 0.65
N PRO A 52 1.83 -13.94 1.75
CA PRO A 52 1.82 -14.96 2.78
C PRO A 52 1.40 -16.31 2.20
N SER A 53 1.80 -17.40 2.87
CA SER A 53 1.37 -18.75 2.49
C SER A 53 -0.14 -18.95 2.61
N LYS A 54 -0.81 -18.20 3.48
CA LYS A 54 -2.26 -18.26 3.69
C LYS A 54 -2.97 -17.21 2.84
N ARG A 55 -3.86 -17.68 1.95
CA ARG A 55 -4.71 -16.82 1.09
C ARG A 55 -5.43 -15.71 1.84
N ARG A 56 -5.97 -15.97 3.04
CA ARG A 56 -6.70 -14.95 3.79
C ARG A 56 -5.78 -13.83 4.29
N ASP A 57 -4.56 -14.17 4.72
CA ASP A 57 -3.58 -13.17 5.15
C ASP A 57 -3.17 -12.27 3.97
N ASP A 58 -2.98 -12.85 2.78
CA ASP A 58 -2.69 -12.10 1.55
C ASP A 58 -3.81 -11.12 1.16
N ILE A 59 -5.07 -11.55 1.29
CA ILE A 59 -6.25 -10.69 1.06
C ILE A 59 -6.25 -9.51 2.04
N VAL A 60 -6.04 -9.79 3.32
CA VAL A 60 -6.04 -8.77 4.39
C VAL A 60 -4.94 -7.74 4.14
N LEU A 61 -3.71 -8.17 3.85
CA LEU A 61 -2.59 -7.28 3.57
C LEU A 61 -2.81 -6.48 2.28
N THR A 62 -3.31 -7.13 1.22
CA THR A 62 -3.61 -6.44 -0.04
C THR A 62 -4.63 -5.33 0.18
N ARG A 63 -5.70 -5.60 0.92
CA ARG A 63 -6.73 -4.60 1.26
C ARG A 63 -6.18 -3.49 2.15
N ALA A 64 -5.32 -3.81 3.11
CA ALA A 64 -4.61 -2.81 3.90
C ALA A 64 -3.76 -1.89 2.99
N HIS A 65 -3.04 -2.48 2.04
CA HIS A 65 -2.13 -1.78 1.15
C HIS A 65 -2.83 -0.82 0.18
N ILE A 66 -4.02 -1.19 -0.32
CA ILE A 66 -4.85 -0.31 -1.16
C ILE A 66 -5.83 0.56 -0.36
N ALA A 67 -5.70 0.57 0.97
CA ALA A 67 -6.56 1.30 1.90
C ALA A 67 -8.07 1.00 1.74
N HIS A 68 -8.43 -0.24 1.41
CA HIS A 68 -9.80 -0.66 1.07
C HIS A 68 -10.34 -1.70 2.06
N THR A 69 -10.79 -1.24 3.22
CA THR A 69 -11.32 -2.10 4.29
C THR A 69 -12.80 -1.84 4.51
N TYR A 70 -13.51 -2.80 5.10
CA TYR A 70 -14.92 -2.62 5.45
C TYR A 70 -15.12 -1.36 6.32
N LEU A 71 -14.21 -1.13 7.29
CA LEU A 71 -14.27 0.02 8.20
C LEU A 71 -14.13 1.37 7.52
N THR A 72 -13.53 1.44 6.34
CA THR A 72 -13.22 2.71 5.66
C THR A 72 -13.96 2.88 4.35
N HIS A 73 -14.69 1.87 3.89
CA HIS A 73 -15.41 1.88 2.62
C HIS A 73 -16.88 1.46 2.71
N ALA A 74 -17.33 0.80 3.78
CA ALA A 74 -18.73 0.36 3.89
C ALA A 74 -19.72 1.53 3.81
N TYR A 75 -19.39 2.69 4.41
CA TYR A 75 -20.25 3.87 4.36
C TYR A 75 -20.54 4.35 2.93
N LEU A 76 -19.58 4.21 2.00
CA LEU A 76 -19.79 4.57 0.60
C LEU A 76 -20.81 3.66 -0.10
N LEU A 77 -20.86 2.39 0.31
CA LEU A 77 -21.79 1.41 -0.26
C LEU A 77 -23.20 1.56 0.31
N HIS A 78 -23.29 1.95 1.58
CA HIS A 78 -24.57 2.14 2.27
C HIS A 78 -25.14 3.56 2.13
N GLY A 79 -24.32 4.53 1.72
CA GLY A 79 -24.70 5.94 1.74
C GLY A 79 -24.72 6.54 3.14
N ASP A 80 -24.05 5.88 4.10
CA ASP A 80 -23.95 6.33 5.48
C ASP A 80 -22.91 7.45 5.63
N GLU A 81 -22.88 8.09 6.80
CA GLU A 81 -21.85 9.04 7.15
C GLU A 81 -20.47 8.39 7.25
N ARG A 82 -19.43 9.18 6.94
CA ARG A 82 -18.05 8.71 7.00
C ARG A 82 -17.70 8.34 8.45
N PRO A 83 -17.10 7.16 8.69
CA PRO A 83 -16.77 6.71 10.03
C PRO A 83 -15.75 7.65 10.68
N TYR A 84 -15.97 7.94 11.96
CA TYR A 84 -15.22 8.91 12.74
C TYR A 84 -14.61 8.25 13.99
N CYS A 85 -13.34 8.54 14.24
CA CYS A 85 -12.64 8.07 15.44
C CYS A 85 -12.83 9.11 16.54
N ILE A 86 -13.67 8.80 17.54
CA ILE A 86 -13.96 9.71 18.66
C ILE A 86 -12.69 10.05 19.46
N PRO A 87 -11.83 9.09 19.85
CA PRO A 87 -10.63 9.42 20.63
C PRO A 87 -9.62 10.32 19.91
N CYS A 88 -9.60 10.30 18.57
CA CYS A 88 -8.61 11.02 17.77
C CYS A 88 -9.19 12.19 17.00
N ASP A 89 -10.48 12.48 17.17
CA ASP A 89 -11.21 13.55 16.51
C ASP A 89 -10.91 13.70 15.01
N CYS A 90 -10.94 12.57 14.29
CA CYS A 90 -10.71 12.57 12.85
C CYS A 90 -11.40 11.41 12.14
N ALA A 91 -11.52 11.53 10.81
CA ALA A 91 -12.11 10.48 9.99
C ALA A 91 -11.26 9.20 9.98
N VAL A 92 -11.91 8.05 10.11
CA VAL A 92 -11.22 6.75 10.10
C VAL A 92 -10.66 6.48 8.71
N THR A 93 -9.35 6.21 8.65
CA THR A 93 -8.62 5.77 7.46
C THR A 93 -7.75 4.57 7.80
N VAL A 94 -7.24 3.86 6.78
CA VAL A 94 -6.30 2.77 7.02
C VAL A 94 -4.96 3.27 7.60
N SER A 95 -4.48 4.44 7.16
CA SER A 95 -3.31 5.10 7.76
C SER A 95 -3.55 5.36 9.24
N HIS A 96 -4.71 5.94 9.55
CA HIS A 96 -5.10 6.21 10.93
C HIS A 96 -5.08 4.95 11.77
N ILE A 97 -5.76 3.87 11.37
CA ILE A 97 -5.81 2.62 12.13
C ILE A 97 -4.41 2.01 12.35
N LEU A 98 -3.60 1.96 11.29
CA LEU A 98 -2.33 1.25 11.29
C LEU A 98 -1.16 2.05 11.87
N VAL A 99 -1.22 3.38 11.92
CA VAL A 99 -0.07 4.24 12.26
C VAL A 99 -0.41 5.23 13.38
N ASP A 100 -1.54 5.95 13.23
CA ASP A 100 -1.77 7.18 14.02
C ASP A 100 -2.73 6.99 15.21
N CYS A 101 -3.63 6.01 15.15
CA CYS A 101 -4.75 5.90 16.07
C CYS A 101 -4.27 5.67 17.51
N HIS A 102 -4.70 6.55 18.42
CA HIS A 102 -4.38 6.49 19.84
C HIS A 102 -5.03 5.27 20.52
N GLU A 103 -6.27 4.96 20.15
CA GLU A 103 -7.02 3.81 20.68
C GLU A 103 -6.23 2.51 20.50
N TYR A 104 -5.61 2.33 19.33
CA TYR A 104 -4.82 1.14 19.01
C TYR A 104 -3.33 1.24 19.37
N SER A 105 -2.86 2.35 19.94
CA SER A 105 -1.43 2.59 20.19
C SER A 105 -0.81 1.53 21.10
N HIS A 106 -1.50 1.17 22.17
CA HIS A 106 -1.03 0.18 23.16
C HIS A 106 -0.88 -1.24 22.58
N ILE A 107 -1.69 -1.62 21.58
CA ILE A 107 -1.57 -2.89 20.87
C ILE A 107 -0.48 -2.76 19.80
N ARG A 108 -0.51 -1.69 19.01
CA ARG A 108 0.41 -1.45 17.89
C ARG A 108 1.87 -1.50 18.34
N GLN A 109 2.21 -0.84 19.45
CA GLN A 109 3.56 -0.80 20.00
C GLN A 109 4.15 -2.18 20.36
N LYS A 110 3.31 -3.21 20.57
CA LYS A 110 3.79 -4.59 20.78
C LYS A 110 4.31 -5.26 19.51
N TYR A 111 3.86 -4.79 18.34
CA TYR A 111 4.15 -5.40 17.04
C TYR A 111 5.12 -4.55 16.21
N TYR A 112 4.91 -3.24 16.15
CA TYR A 112 5.75 -2.32 15.37
C TYR A 112 5.57 -0.86 15.79
N ALA A 113 6.57 -0.04 15.48
CA ALA A 113 6.51 1.41 15.60
C ALA A 113 7.13 2.02 14.34
N VAL A 114 6.31 2.67 13.52
CA VAL A 114 6.72 3.26 12.24
C VAL A 114 6.02 4.60 12.05
N PRO A 115 6.63 5.55 11.32
CA PRO A 115 6.08 6.90 11.16
C PRO A 115 5.00 7.01 10.07
N ASP A 116 4.97 6.08 9.11
CA ASP A 116 4.06 6.14 7.96
C ASP A 116 3.76 4.74 7.37
N LEU A 117 2.71 4.66 6.55
CA LEU A 117 2.29 3.42 5.90
C LEU A 117 3.34 2.86 4.93
N LYS A 118 4.09 3.73 4.25
CA LYS A 118 5.12 3.29 3.30
C LYS A 118 6.18 2.47 4.04
N THR A 119 6.68 3.01 5.15
CA THR A 119 7.66 2.37 6.02
C THR A 119 7.10 1.08 6.62
N LEU A 120 5.83 1.08 7.02
CA LEU A 120 5.14 -0.12 7.50
C LEU A 120 5.23 -1.26 6.47
N PHE A 121 4.81 -1.01 5.23
CA PHE A 121 4.75 -2.07 4.22
C PHE A 121 6.10 -2.40 3.57
N GLU A 122 7.07 -1.49 3.59
CA GLU A 122 8.42 -1.74 3.04
C GLU A 122 9.36 -2.42 4.04
N ARG A 123 9.25 -2.11 5.34
CA ARG A 123 10.25 -2.50 6.36
C ARG A 123 9.73 -3.41 7.46
N THR A 124 8.41 -3.54 7.63
CA THR A 124 7.85 -4.39 8.67
C THR A 124 7.48 -5.75 8.11
N ASP A 125 7.81 -6.82 8.85
CA ASP A 125 7.39 -8.16 8.48
C ASP A 125 5.86 -8.29 8.50
N SER A 126 5.32 -8.96 7.48
CA SER A 126 3.88 -9.11 7.31
C SER A 126 3.22 -9.84 8.48
N SER A 127 3.92 -10.73 9.17
CA SER A 127 3.40 -11.42 10.37
C SER A 127 3.11 -10.46 11.51
N LEU A 128 3.88 -9.38 11.67
CA LEU A 128 3.67 -8.37 12.72
C LEU A 128 2.43 -7.53 12.45
N ILE A 129 2.23 -7.12 11.18
CA ILE A 129 1.02 -6.42 10.74
C ILE A 129 -0.21 -7.31 10.98
N LEU A 130 -0.13 -8.57 10.58
CA LEU A 130 -1.20 -9.55 10.78
C LEU A 130 -1.46 -9.85 12.27
N GLY A 131 -0.41 -9.89 13.10
CA GLY A 131 -0.51 -10.06 14.55
C GLY A 131 -1.27 -8.92 15.20
N PHE A 132 -0.89 -7.69 14.89
CA PHE A 132 -1.61 -6.48 15.30
C PHE A 132 -3.09 -6.54 14.91
N LEU A 133 -3.40 -6.85 13.64
CA LEU A 133 -4.78 -6.92 13.16
C LEU A 133 -5.60 -8.01 13.86
N LYS A 134 -4.96 -9.10 14.29
CA LYS A 134 -5.61 -10.18 15.04
C LYS A 134 -5.88 -9.77 16.49
N GLU A 135 -4.90 -9.20 17.19
CA GLU A 135 -5.06 -8.76 18.59
C GLU A 135 -6.04 -7.58 18.73
N SER A 136 -6.00 -6.63 17.79
CA SER A 136 -6.96 -5.52 17.72
C SER A 136 -8.37 -5.92 17.25
N LYS A 137 -8.60 -7.20 16.91
CA LYS A 137 -9.86 -7.74 16.37
C LYS A 137 -10.31 -7.11 15.03
N LEU A 138 -9.39 -6.49 14.30
CA LEU A 138 -9.65 -5.84 13.00
C LEU A 138 -9.46 -6.79 11.80
N TYR A 139 -8.85 -7.95 11.98
CA TYR A 139 -8.46 -8.88 10.92
C TYR A 139 -9.59 -9.28 9.94
N ARG A 140 -10.84 -9.38 10.41
CA ARG A 140 -11.98 -9.72 9.54
C ARG A 140 -12.59 -8.51 8.83
N LYS A 141 -12.29 -7.31 9.33
CA LYS A 141 -12.77 -6.04 8.80
C LYS A 141 -11.86 -5.50 7.69
N PHE A 142 -10.60 -5.95 7.67
CA PHE A 142 -9.72 -5.90 6.52
C PHE A 142 -10.04 -7.12 5.63
#